data_AF-A0A402CU19-F1
#
_entry.id   AF-A0A402CU19-F1
#
_cell.length_a   1.000
_cell.length_b   1.000
_cell.length_c   1.000
_cell.angle_alpha   90.00
_cell.angle_beta   90.00
_cell.angle_gamma   90.00
#
_symmetry.space_group_name_H-M   'P 1'
#
loop_
_entity.id
_entity.type
_entity.pdbx_description
1 polymer ?
#
loop_
_entity_poly.entity_id
_entity_poly.type
_entity_poly.pdbx_seq_one_letter_code
_entity_poly.pdbx_strand_id
1 'polypeptide(L)'
;MLLRRWKLLMPLGAISFFGAGINGLYVGLANPHPKTMTANQFAHIAPNSGWYHVTGGYLDLSQSIALTDDGRRPGYGDHPAYDYIALHQPNEAPNTPVSVFVRTADPALMQAAQDASGGSDSSGEQTVYARTPVYRRMDITGMVQTGMTRDSSITRRLENTGPSVDDNLVVIADGAKPNLWRALGSLLLGLILGYGCVQMWIGDDNPFRRNAKQDDLPTQPGLGSIPYSPQMANTPVGFPPPYPPYGQAQPPQHPQPYGQAQPQYAPTYGQPATPQQPAASYGQAPRPAAPQPAAEPAKPNKTDSIPPVFDPFADQQP
;
A
#
# COMPACT_ATOMS: atom_id res chain seq x y z
N MET A 1 3.71 -16.20 33.54
CA MET A 1 2.77 -15.81 32.45
C MET A 1 3.46 -15.35 31.16
N LEU A 2 4.59 -14.63 31.22
CA LEU A 2 5.30 -14.12 30.03
C LEU A 2 5.64 -15.21 28.98
N LEU A 3 6.16 -16.36 29.43
CA LEU A 3 6.55 -17.46 28.54
C LEU A 3 5.38 -18.03 27.72
N ARG A 4 4.17 -18.08 28.31
CA ARG A 4 2.96 -18.55 27.61
C ARG A 4 2.52 -17.58 26.51
N ARG A 5 2.67 -16.27 26.74
CA ARG A 5 2.35 -15.24 25.72
C ARG A 5 3.32 -15.32 24.55
N TRP A 6 4.61 -15.53 24.82
CA TRP A 6 5.63 -15.69 23.78
C TRP A 6 5.36 -16.88 22.85
N LYS A 7 4.94 -18.03 23.39
CA LYS A 7 4.55 -19.22 22.60
C LYS A 7 3.40 -18.97 21.63
N LEU A 8 2.51 -18.03 21.95
CA LEU A 8 1.38 -17.67 21.08
C LEU A 8 1.77 -16.61 20.03
N LEU A 9 2.64 -15.66 20.39
CA LEU A 9 3.06 -14.59 19.47
C LEU A 9 4.06 -15.06 18.41
N MET A 10 4.96 -15.98 18.76
CA MET A 10 5.99 -16.48 17.85
C MET A 10 5.44 -17.12 16.57
N PRO A 11 4.44 -18.03 16.60
CA PRO A 11 3.88 -18.60 15.37
C PRO A 11 3.15 -17.55 14.53
N LEU A 12 2.46 -16.59 15.15
CA LEU A 12 1.82 -15.48 14.44
C LEU A 12 2.87 -14.64 13.71
N GLY A 13 3.97 -14.28 14.39
CA GLY A 13 5.09 -13.59 13.78
C GLY A 13 5.70 -14.37 12.62
N ALA A 14 5.93 -15.68 12.79
CA ALA A 14 6.46 -16.55 11.74
C ALA A 14 5.56 -16.55 10.49
N ILE A 15 4.23 -16.70 10.67
CA ILE A 15 3.26 -16.67 9.57
C ILE A 15 3.26 -15.30 8.88
N SER A 16 3.30 -14.20 9.63
CA SER A 16 3.37 -12.84 9.06
C SER A 16 4.62 -12.63 8.22
N PHE A 17 5.80 -13.01 8.72
CA PHE A 17 7.06 -12.90 7.95
C PHE A 17 7.08 -13.80 6.73
N PHE A 18 6.56 -15.02 6.85
CA PHE A 18 6.47 -15.97 5.75
C PHE A 18 5.54 -15.46 4.63
N GLY A 19 4.34 -14.98 5.01
CA GLY A 19 3.39 -14.39 4.06
C GLY A 19 3.94 -13.13 3.38
N ALA A 20 4.57 -12.23 4.15
CA ALA A 20 5.23 -11.05 3.59
C ALA A 20 6.36 -11.43 2.62
N GLY A 21 7.15 -12.45 2.97
CA GLY A 21 8.23 -12.98 2.12
C GLY A 21 7.72 -13.58 0.81
N ILE A 22 6.70 -14.44 0.87
CA ILE A 22 6.09 -15.03 -0.34
C ILE A 22 5.51 -13.94 -1.25
N ASN A 23 4.75 -13.00 -0.68
CA ASN A 23 4.15 -11.93 -1.47
C ASN A 23 5.22 -11.05 -2.13
N GLY A 24 6.26 -10.66 -1.38
CA GLY A 24 7.37 -9.88 -1.93
C GLY A 24 8.15 -10.61 -3.02
N LEU A 25 8.34 -11.93 -2.86
CA LEU A 25 9.02 -12.76 -3.84
C LEU A 25 8.18 -12.90 -5.12
N TYR A 26 6.88 -13.16 -4.97
CA TYR A 26 5.94 -13.24 -6.08
C TYR A 26 5.91 -11.93 -6.88
N VAL A 27 5.76 -10.80 -6.20
CA VAL A 27 5.74 -9.47 -6.84
C VAL A 27 7.06 -9.19 -7.57
N GLY A 28 8.21 -9.50 -6.96
CA GLY A 28 9.51 -9.28 -7.58
C GLY A 28 9.81 -10.21 -8.75
N LEU A 29 9.36 -11.47 -8.72
CA LEU A 29 9.52 -12.43 -9.81
C LEU A 29 8.54 -12.16 -10.97
N ALA A 30 7.32 -11.72 -10.67
CA ALA A 30 6.32 -11.39 -11.68
C ALA A 30 6.63 -10.06 -12.39
N ASN A 31 7.39 -9.16 -11.75
CA ASN A 31 7.71 -7.83 -12.26
C ASN A 31 9.24 -7.56 -12.25
N PRO A 32 10.04 -8.30 -13.04
CA PRO A 32 11.50 -8.11 -13.07
C PRO A 32 11.90 -6.79 -13.73
N HIS A 33 11.03 -6.22 -14.56
CA HIS A 33 11.21 -4.96 -15.26
C HIS A 33 9.96 -4.09 -15.10
N PRO A 34 10.10 -2.76 -15.12
CA PRO A 34 8.95 -1.88 -15.01
C PRO A 34 8.11 -1.98 -16.29
N LYS A 35 6.79 -2.18 -16.13
CA LYS A 35 5.85 -2.19 -17.25
C LYS A 35 5.56 -0.76 -17.70
N THR A 36 5.84 -0.45 -18.96
CA THR A 36 5.58 0.88 -19.51
C THR A 36 4.10 1.08 -19.83
N MET A 37 3.54 2.20 -19.40
CA MET A 37 2.14 2.55 -19.58
C MET A 37 1.97 4.07 -19.63
N THR A 38 1.02 4.59 -20.41
CA THR A 38 0.77 6.04 -20.42
C THR A 38 -0.10 6.44 -19.23
N ALA A 39 0.02 7.69 -18.75
CA ALA A 39 -0.83 8.22 -17.68
C ALA A 39 -2.33 8.07 -17.99
N ASN A 40 -2.73 8.25 -19.26
CA ASN A 40 -4.12 8.05 -19.69
C ASN A 40 -4.57 6.60 -19.53
N GLN A 41 -3.80 5.64 -20.00
CA GLN A 41 -4.13 4.22 -19.81
C GLN A 41 -4.21 3.89 -18.32
N PHE A 42 -3.29 4.43 -17.52
CA PHE A 42 -3.16 4.11 -16.11
C PHE A 42 -4.38 4.55 -15.29
N ALA A 43 -4.97 5.69 -15.64
CA ALA A 43 -6.20 6.18 -15.01
C ALA A 43 -7.45 5.36 -15.39
N HIS A 44 -7.49 4.75 -16.58
CA HIS A 44 -8.65 3.99 -17.05
C HIS A 44 -8.60 2.50 -16.69
N ILE A 45 -7.39 1.96 -16.53
CA ILE A 45 -7.17 0.54 -16.22
C ILE A 45 -6.59 0.50 -14.81
N ALA A 46 -7.42 0.18 -13.81
CA ALA A 46 -6.99 -0.03 -12.44
C ALA A 46 -5.85 -1.07 -12.42
N PRO A 47 -4.59 -0.64 -12.22
CA PRO A 47 -3.46 -1.53 -12.38
C PRO A 47 -3.34 -2.42 -11.15
N ASN A 48 -3.07 -3.70 -11.38
CA ASN A 48 -2.67 -4.61 -10.32
C ASN A 48 -1.33 -4.18 -9.72
N SER A 49 -1.02 -4.65 -8.50
CA SER A 49 0.25 -4.38 -7.84
C SER A 49 1.41 -4.83 -8.73
N GLY A 50 2.35 -3.92 -8.93
CA GLY A 50 3.47 -4.16 -9.83
C GLY A 50 4.39 -2.96 -9.94
N TRP A 51 5.42 -3.13 -10.74
CA TRP A 51 6.42 -2.10 -11.02
C TRP A 51 6.10 -1.48 -12.39
N TYR A 52 5.85 -0.17 -12.43
CA TYR A 52 5.39 0.51 -13.63
C TYR A 52 6.27 1.71 -13.97
N HIS A 53 6.38 1.99 -15.26
CA HIS A 53 6.95 3.22 -15.82
C HIS A 53 5.82 3.98 -16.50
N VAL A 54 5.31 5.01 -15.84
CA VAL A 54 4.18 5.81 -16.29
C VAL A 54 4.69 7.02 -17.06
N THR A 55 4.28 7.15 -18.32
CA THR A 55 4.76 8.21 -19.22
C THR A 55 3.69 9.24 -19.57
N GLY A 56 4.14 10.47 -19.86
CA GLY A 56 3.29 11.51 -20.44
C GLY A 56 2.26 12.13 -19.50
N GLY A 57 2.43 12.00 -18.19
CA GLY A 57 1.62 12.68 -17.18
C GLY A 57 2.18 14.05 -16.79
N TYR A 58 1.34 14.83 -16.09
CA TYR A 58 1.71 16.11 -15.49
C TYR A 58 1.54 16.02 -13.98
N LEU A 59 2.59 16.29 -13.24
CA LEU A 59 2.53 16.42 -11.78
C LEU A 59 2.05 17.82 -11.42
N ASP A 60 0.97 17.91 -10.64
CA ASP A 60 0.51 19.18 -10.07
C ASP A 60 1.18 19.42 -8.72
N LEU A 61 2.27 20.20 -8.74
CA LEU A 61 3.05 20.53 -7.55
C LEU A 61 2.29 21.46 -6.60
N SER A 62 1.24 22.15 -7.07
CA SER A 62 0.45 23.06 -6.23
C SER A 62 -0.47 22.31 -5.25
N GLN A 63 -0.76 21.04 -5.55
CA GLN A 63 -1.64 20.16 -4.77
C GLN A 63 -0.86 19.05 -4.03
N SER A 64 0.40 19.31 -3.69
CA SER A 64 1.20 18.35 -2.92
C SER A 64 0.75 18.25 -1.46
N ILE A 65 0.74 17.04 -0.91
CA ILE A 65 0.55 16.81 0.53
C ILE A 65 1.79 16.14 1.12
N ALA A 66 2.48 16.89 1.97
CA ALA A 66 3.61 16.38 2.74
C ALA A 66 3.14 15.55 3.95
N LEU A 67 3.70 14.35 4.10
CA LEU A 67 3.44 13.46 5.23
C LEU A 67 4.74 12.92 5.84
N THR A 68 4.72 12.67 7.15
CA THR A 68 5.77 11.99 7.92
C THR A 68 5.66 10.47 7.77
N ASP A 69 6.69 9.73 8.21
CA ASP A 69 6.71 8.26 8.12
C ASP A 69 5.49 7.57 8.74
N ASP A 70 4.93 8.15 9.80
CA ASP A 70 3.72 7.66 10.48
C ASP A 70 2.41 8.14 9.85
N GLY A 71 2.47 8.79 8.69
CA GLY A 71 1.32 9.27 7.92
C GLY A 71 0.62 10.48 8.52
N ARG A 72 1.33 11.24 9.39
CA ARG A 72 0.85 12.52 9.94
C ARG A 72 1.35 13.68 9.10
N ARG A 73 0.73 14.85 9.28
CA ARG A 73 1.28 16.08 8.71
C ARG A 73 2.53 16.45 9.53
N PRO A 74 3.63 16.84 8.89
CA PRO A 74 4.83 17.27 9.61
C PRO A 74 4.47 18.44 10.54
N GLY A 75 4.82 18.31 11.82
CA GLY A 75 4.76 19.40 12.78
C GLY A 75 5.97 20.33 12.65
N TYR A 76 6.04 21.32 13.54
CA TYR A 76 7.19 22.20 13.62
C TYR A 76 8.45 21.40 14.00
N GLY A 77 9.44 21.36 13.10
CA GLY A 77 10.69 20.63 13.28
C GLY A 77 10.67 19.18 12.76
N ASP A 78 9.53 18.67 12.29
CA ASP A 78 9.48 17.36 11.63
C ASP A 78 9.86 17.50 10.16
N HIS A 79 10.76 16.63 9.69
CA HIS A 79 11.04 16.53 8.27
C HIS A 79 9.99 15.65 7.59
N PRO A 80 9.35 16.10 6.50
CA PRO A 80 8.47 15.25 5.73
C PRO A 80 9.28 14.07 5.18
N ALA A 81 8.73 12.86 5.29
CA ALA A 81 9.38 11.66 4.78
C ALA A 81 9.03 11.43 3.30
N TYR A 82 7.84 11.89 2.89
CA TYR A 82 7.36 11.76 1.52
C TYR A 82 6.24 12.76 1.22
N ASP A 83 6.13 13.13 -0.05
CA ASP A 83 5.07 13.98 -0.59
C ASP A 83 4.18 13.18 -1.55
N TYR A 84 2.86 13.39 -1.43
CA TYR A 84 1.87 12.88 -2.39
C TYR A 84 1.51 14.00 -3.36
N ILE A 85 1.78 13.77 -4.64
CA ILE A 85 1.57 14.75 -5.70
C ILE A 85 0.55 14.18 -6.70
N ALA A 86 -0.46 14.95 -7.06
CA ALA A 86 -1.48 14.54 -8.03
C ALA A 86 -0.86 14.38 -9.42
N LEU A 87 -1.15 13.27 -10.09
CA LEU A 87 -0.73 13.01 -11.47
C LEU A 87 -1.93 13.15 -12.40
N HIS A 88 -1.88 14.18 -13.25
CA HIS A 88 -2.91 14.48 -14.22
C HIS A 88 -2.59 13.94 -15.60
N GLN A 89 -3.65 13.62 -16.34
CA GLN A 89 -3.56 13.20 -17.73
C GLN A 89 -3.42 14.42 -18.66
N PRO A 90 -2.80 14.25 -19.85
CA PRO A 90 -2.85 15.27 -20.88
C PRO A 90 -4.30 15.54 -21.28
N ASN A 91 -4.69 16.82 -21.29
CA ASN A 91 -6.05 17.30 -21.65
C ASN A 91 -7.16 16.91 -20.66
N GLU A 92 -6.82 16.61 -19.42
CA GLU A 92 -7.82 16.41 -18.36
C GLU A 92 -8.58 17.72 -18.09
N ALA A 93 -9.91 17.62 -17.90
CA ALA A 93 -10.71 18.80 -17.62
C ALA A 93 -10.36 19.36 -16.24
N PRO A 94 -10.38 20.69 -16.05
CA PRO A 94 -10.22 21.30 -14.73
C PRO A 94 -11.25 20.72 -13.75
N ASN A 95 -10.84 20.43 -12.52
CA ASN A 95 -11.67 19.85 -11.45
C ASN A 95 -12.11 18.39 -11.66
N THR A 96 -11.47 17.65 -12.58
CA THR A 96 -11.66 16.20 -12.65
C THR A 96 -11.10 15.54 -11.38
N PRO A 97 -11.81 14.58 -10.75
CA PRO A 97 -11.29 13.87 -9.60
C PRO A 97 -9.94 13.21 -9.88
N VAL A 98 -8.99 13.37 -8.97
CA VAL A 98 -7.65 12.81 -9.12
C VAL A 98 -7.72 11.32 -8.82
N SER A 99 -7.39 10.50 -9.82
CA SER A 99 -7.34 9.03 -9.70
C SER A 99 -5.96 8.51 -9.33
N VAL A 100 -4.89 9.28 -9.60
CA VAL A 100 -3.51 8.82 -9.42
C VAL A 100 -2.71 9.81 -8.60
N PHE A 101 -2.13 9.34 -7.49
CA PHE A 101 -1.13 10.08 -6.73
C PHE A 101 0.24 9.44 -6.85
N VAL A 102 1.26 10.29 -6.93
CA VAL A 102 2.66 9.89 -6.89
C VAL A 102 3.21 10.23 -5.52
N ARG A 103 3.60 9.19 -4.78
CA ARG A 103 4.32 9.32 -3.51
C ARG A 103 5.81 9.36 -3.80
N THR A 104 6.42 10.52 -3.63
CA THR A 104 7.87 10.73 -3.86
C THR A 104 8.59 11.05 -2.56
N ALA A 105 9.86 10.63 -2.50
CA ALA A 105 10.83 11.02 -1.47
C ALA A 105 12.04 11.74 -2.09
N ASP A 106 11.92 12.17 -3.36
CA ASP A 106 12.95 12.95 -4.03
C ASP A 106 12.97 14.37 -3.45
N PRO A 107 14.06 14.79 -2.79
CA PRO A 107 14.15 16.11 -2.18
C PRO A 107 13.95 17.24 -3.21
N ALA A 108 14.31 17.03 -4.48
CA ALA A 108 14.12 18.05 -5.52
C ALA A 108 12.64 18.25 -5.87
N LEU A 109 11.84 17.18 -5.91
CA LEU A 109 10.40 17.27 -6.13
C LEU A 109 9.67 17.82 -4.90
N MET A 110 10.09 17.40 -3.71
CA MET A 110 9.53 17.90 -2.44
C MET A 110 9.79 19.39 -2.26
N GLN A 111 11.01 19.87 -2.56
CA GLN A 111 11.31 21.29 -2.53
C GLN A 111 10.49 22.07 -3.57
N ALA A 112 10.42 21.58 -4.81
CA ALA A 112 9.61 22.23 -5.85
C ALA A 112 8.11 22.26 -5.50
N ALA A 113 7.60 21.23 -4.83
CA ALA A 113 6.25 21.18 -4.28
C ALA A 113 6.05 22.18 -3.13
N GLN A 114 7.02 22.28 -2.21
CA GLN A 114 6.99 23.27 -1.13
C GLN A 114 7.01 24.72 -1.67
N ASP A 115 7.83 24.99 -2.69
CA ASP A 115 7.91 26.28 -3.36
C ASP A 115 6.61 26.59 -4.11
N ALA A 116 6.05 25.63 -4.85
CA ALA A 116 4.78 25.78 -5.56
C ALA A 116 3.59 25.93 -4.60
N SER A 117 3.68 25.29 -3.43
CA SER A 117 2.71 25.42 -2.33
C SER A 117 2.96 26.68 -1.47
N GLY A 118 3.83 27.59 -1.90
CA GLY A 118 3.97 28.93 -1.34
C GLY A 118 4.65 29.00 0.03
N GLY A 119 5.45 27.99 0.40
CA GLY A 119 6.26 28.01 1.62
C GLY A 119 5.45 27.94 2.92
N SER A 120 5.59 26.84 3.65
CA SER A 120 4.87 26.55 4.90
C SER A 120 5.29 27.41 6.12
N ASP A 121 5.53 28.71 5.95
CA ASP A 121 5.91 29.61 7.06
C ASP A 121 4.70 30.28 7.74
N SER A 122 3.47 30.10 7.24
CA SER A 122 2.30 30.82 7.77
C SER A 122 1.41 29.92 8.64
N SER A 123 1.72 29.95 9.94
CA SER A 123 0.73 29.72 10.99
C SER A 123 -0.46 30.67 10.80
N GLY A 124 -1.53 30.18 10.17
CA GLY A 124 -2.86 30.75 10.32
C GLY A 124 -3.19 31.92 9.40
N GLU A 125 -3.24 31.68 8.10
CA GLU A 125 -4.37 32.15 7.25
C GLU A 125 -4.12 31.60 5.85
N GLN A 126 -4.79 30.49 5.54
CA GLN A 126 -4.77 29.87 4.24
C GLN A 126 -5.61 30.74 3.29
N THR A 127 -5.11 31.93 2.95
CA THR A 127 -5.75 32.80 1.98
C THR A 127 -5.81 32.05 0.66
N VAL A 128 -7.04 31.71 0.24
CA VAL A 128 -7.41 31.01 -1.00
C VAL A 128 -7.16 31.94 -2.19
N TYR A 129 -5.94 32.46 -2.35
CA TYR A 129 -5.54 33.07 -3.60
C TYR A 129 -5.36 31.93 -4.59
N ALA A 130 -6.09 32.01 -5.72
CA ALA A 130 -6.06 31.06 -6.81
C ALA A 130 -4.61 30.83 -7.26
N ARG A 131 -3.99 29.77 -6.72
CA ARG A 131 -2.63 29.39 -7.09
C ARG A 131 -2.69 28.93 -8.53
N THR A 132 -1.91 29.57 -9.38
CA THR A 132 -1.71 29.08 -10.74
C THR A 132 -1.10 27.69 -10.62
N PRO A 133 -1.75 26.65 -11.16
CA PRO A 133 -1.26 25.29 -11.01
C PRO A 133 0.12 25.18 -11.67
N VAL A 134 1.08 24.64 -10.92
CA VAL A 134 2.46 24.45 -11.37
C VAL A 134 2.59 23.02 -11.85
N TYR A 135 2.34 22.83 -13.15
CA TYR A 135 2.43 21.53 -13.78
C TYR A 135 3.86 21.23 -14.22
N ARG A 136 4.40 20.08 -13.80
CA ARG A 136 5.68 19.56 -14.28
C ARG A 136 5.44 18.28 -15.07
N ARG A 137 5.87 18.27 -16.33
CA ARG A 137 5.85 17.05 -17.15
C ARG A 137 7.02 16.15 -16.74
N MET A 138 6.73 14.93 -16.32
CA MET A 138 7.74 13.96 -15.92
C MET A 138 7.23 12.54 -16.10
N ASP A 139 8.11 11.64 -16.51
CA ASP A 139 7.84 10.21 -16.52
C ASP A 139 8.20 9.63 -15.15
N ILE A 140 7.32 8.80 -14.59
CA ILE A 140 7.42 8.32 -13.21
C ILE A 140 7.67 6.81 -13.23
N THR A 141 8.64 6.34 -12.45
CA THR A 141 8.93 4.91 -12.35
C THR A 141 8.79 4.47 -10.92
N GLY A 142 7.83 3.59 -10.64
CA GLY A 142 7.50 3.26 -9.26
C GLY A 142 6.66 2.01 -9.07
N MET A 143 6.59 1.59 -7.82
CA MET A 143 5.74 0.47 -7.40
C MET A 143 4.34 0.98 -7.10
N VAL A 144 3.34 0.33 -7.71
CA VAL A 144 1.93 0.59 -7.41
C VAL A 144 1.56 -0.04 -6.08
N GLN A 145 1.02 0.77 -5.18
CA GLN A 145 0.52 0.33 -3.89
C GLN A 145 -0.95 -0.03 -4.03
N THR A 146 -1.24 -1.32 -4.28
CA THR A 146 -2.61 -1.82 -4.20
C THR A 146 -3.11 -1.86 -2.77
N GLY A 147 -4.40 -1.60 -2.59
CA GLY A 147 -5.08 -1.84 -1.32
C GLY A 147 -5.14 -0.63 -0.39
N MET A 148 -4.93 0.59 -0.89
CA MET A 148 -5.50 1.76 -0.21
C MET A 148 -7.01 1.73 -0.43
N THR A 149 -7.73 1.05 0.47
CA THR A 149 -9.17 1.20 0.55
C THR A 149 -9.51 2.65 0.86
N ARG A 150 -10.71 3.10 0.46
CA ARG A 150 -11.22 4.46 0.73
C ARG A 150 -11.15 4.85 2.22
N ASP A 151 -11.17 3.87 3.12
CA ASP A 151 -11.04 4.04 4.56
C ASP A 151 -9.61 4.24 5.08
N SER A 152 -8.60 4.28 4.19
CA SER A 152 -7.25 4.58 4.62
C SER A 152 -7.19 6.00 5.20
N SER A 153 -6.44 6.16 6.28
CA SER A 153 -6.21 7.48 6.91
C SER A 153 -5.61 8.50 5.93
N ILE A 154 -4.93 8.02 4.88
CA ILE A 154 -4.36 8.81 3.80
C ILE A 154 -5.47 9.35 2.89
N THR A 155 -6.40 8.51 2.43
CA THR A 155 -7.53 8.92 1.59
C THR A 155 -8.38 9.99 2.28
N ARG A 156 -8.74 9.79 3.54
CA ARG A 156 -9.49 10.80 4.32
C ARG A 156 -8.72 12.11 4.47
N ARG A 157 -7.38 12.07 4.55
CA ARG A 157 -6.55 13.29 4.59
C ARG A 157 -6.49 13.97 3.23
N LEU A 158 -6.40 13.21 2.14
CA LEU A 158 -6.43 13.73 0.77
C LEU A 158 -7.76 14.45 0.49
N GLU A 159 -8.89 13.82 0.81
CA GLU A 159 -10.24 14.40 0.66
C GLU A 159 -10.40 15.73 1.42
N ASN A 160 -9.79 15.85 2.59
CA ASN A 160 -9.85 17.08 3.41
C ASN A 160 -8.93 18.22 2.92
N THR A 161 -7.98 17.95 2.01
CA THR A 161 -6.91 18.92 1.69
C THR A 161 -7.13 19.65 0.36
N GLY A 162 -8.08 19.24 -0.48
CA GLY A 162 -8.51 20.08 -1.61
C GLY A 162 -9.09 19.36 -2.83
N PRO A 163 -8.36 18.45 -3.48
CA PRO A 163 -8.87 17.82 -4.71
C PRO A 163 -9.91 16.75 -4.38
N SER A 164 -10.97 16.70 -5.19
CA SER A 164 -11.87 15.56 -5.23
C SER A 164 -11.05 14.32 -5.63
N VAL A 165 -11.12 13.25 -4.84
CA VAL A 165 -10.35 12.01 -5.06
C VAL A 165 -11.28 10.97 -5.67
N ASP A 166 -10.81 10.26 -6.70
CA ASP A 166 -11.58 9.17 -7.30
C ASP A 166 -11.71 7.96 -6.34
N ASP A 167 -12.80 7.21 -6.43
CA ASP A 167 -13.01 5.98 -5.64
C ASP A 167 -11.95 4.90 -5.92
N ASN A 168 -11.39 4.90 -7.13
CA ASN A 168 -10.34 3.98 -7.57
C ASN A 168 -8.95 4.59 -7.43
N LEU A 169 -8.68 5.20 -6.29
CA LEU A 169 -7.41 5.85 -6.02
C LEU A 169 -6.23 4.88 -6.15
N VAL A 170 -5.27 5.25 -6.99
CA VAL A 170 -4.00 4.52 -7.15
C VAL A 170 -2.84 5.37 -6.67
N VAL A 171 -2.01 4.81 -5.81
CA VAL A 171 -0.76 5.46 -5.35
C VAL A 171 0.44 4.76 -5.98
N ILE A 172 1.29 5.54 -6.64
CA ILE A 172 2.57 5.09 -7.19
C ILE A 172 3.68 5.58 -6.27
N ALA A 173 4.45 4.68 -5.68
CA ALA A 173 5.66 5.05 -4.94
C ALA A 173 6.82 5.27 -5.94
N ASP A 174 7.14 6.52 -6.20
CA ASP A 174 8.20 6.94 -7.11
C ASP A 174 9.57 6.42 -6.64
N GLY A 175 10.40 5.99 -7.59
CA GLY A 175 11.70 5.35 -7.36
C GLY A 175 11.66 3.99 -6.64
N ALA A 176 10.50 3.58 -6.11
CA ALA A 176 10.38 2.31 -5.43
C ALA A 176 10.49 1.15 -6.43
N LYS A 177 11.37 0.20 -6.11
CA LYS A 177 11.61 -1.03 -6.88
C LYS A 177 11.29 -2.26 -6.04
N PRO A 178 10.86 -3.37 -6.66
CA PRO A 178 10.70 -4.63 -5.94
C PRO A 178 12.05 -5.06 -5.36
N ASN A 179 12.12 -5.22 -4.03
CA ASN A 179 13.34 -5.64 -3.35
C ASN A 179 13.28 -7.13 -3.05
N LEU A 180 13.77 -7.95 -3.99
CA LEU A 180 13.84 -9.40 -3.85
C LEU A 180 14.64 -9.85 -2.62
N TRP A 181 15.71 -9.14 -2.27
CA TRP A 181 16.53 -9.47 -1.10
C TRP A 181 15.77 -9.29 0.21
N ARG A 182 14.99 -8.21 0.33
CA ARG A 182 14.15 -7.99 1.51
C ARG A 182 13.08 -9.08 1.62
N ALA A 183 12.45 -9.46 0.50
CA ALA A 183 11.46 -10.53 0.46
C ALA A 183 12.07 -11.89 0.86
N LEU A 184 13.22 -12.24 0.29
CA LEU A 184 13.96 -13.46 0.62
C LEU A 184 14.40 -13.46 2.09
N GLY A 185 14.89 -12.33 2.61
CA GLY A 185 15.25 -12.17 4.01
C GLY A 185 14.06 -12.38 4.95
N SER A 186 12.90 -11.79 4.65
CA SER A 186 11.68 -12.04 5.43
C SER A 186 11.20 -13.48 5.36
N LEU A 187 11.32 -14.14 4.20
CA LEU A 187 10.96 -15.54 4.03
C LEU A 187 11.86 -16.45 4.89
N LEU A 188 13.18 -16.25 4.83
CA LEU A 188 14.15 -16.99 5.63
C LEU A 188 13.95 -16.77 7.13
N LEU A 189 13.69 -15.52 7.54
CA LEU A 189 13.39 -15.23 8.95
C LEU A 189 12.10 -15.92 9.42
N GLY A 190 11.05 -15.90 8.59
CA GLY A 190 9.81 -16.63 8.86
C GLY A 190 10.04 -18.14 9.01
N LEU A 191 10.89 -18.73 8.16
CA LEU A 191 11.27 -20.14 8.24
C LEU A 191 12.05 -20.47 9.52
N ILE A 192 13.02 -19.64 9.89
CA ILE A 192 13.82 -19.82 11.12
C ILE A 192 12.92 -19.73 12.36
N LEU A 193 12.02 -18.74 12.40
CA LEU A 193 11.04 -18.60 13.49
C LEU A 193 10.09 -19.79 13.55
N GLY A 194 9.57 -20.22 12.38
CA GLY A 194 8.70 -21.39 12.29
C GLY A 194 9.38 -22.67 12.77
N TYR A 195 10.64 -22.89 12.38
CA TYR A 195 11.44 -24.01 12.89
C TYR A 195 11.65 -23.93 14.41
N GLY A 196 11.93 -22.74 14.94
CA GLY A 196 12.01 -22.51 16.38
C GLY A 196 10.72 -22.85 17.13
N CYS A 197 9.55 -22.48 16.58
CA CYS A 197 8.25 -22.86 17.13
C CYS A 197 8.08 -24.37 17.20
N VAL A 198 8.44 -25.09 16.13
CA VAL A 198 8.35 -26.56 16.06
C VAL A 198 9.26 -27.21 17.11
N GLN A 199 10.51 -26.76 17.23
CA GLN A 199 11.45 -27.27 18.24
C GLN A 199 10.96 -27.02 19.67
N MET A 200 10.37 -25.86 19.92
CA MET A 200 9.82 -25.52 21.24
C MET A 200 8.63 -26.41 21.61
N TRP A 201 7.75 -26.71 20.66
CA TRP A 201 6.60 -27.58 20.88
C TRP A 201 7.02 -29.04 21.08
N ILE A 202 7.91 -29.55 20.23
CA ILE A 202 8.43 -30.92 20.38
C ILE A 202 9.19 -31.08 21.71
N GLY A 203 9.90 -30.05 22.17
CA GLY A 203 10.68 -30.08 23.41
C GLY A 203 9.85 -30.21 24.70
N ASP A 204 8.63 -29.70 24.73
CA ASP A 204 7.73 -29.78 25.91
C ASP A 204 6.98 -31.12 26.00
N ASP A 205 6.73 -31.75 24.86
CA ASP A 205 6.03 -33.02 24.75
C ASP A 205 6.96 -34.22 24.64
N ASN A 206 8.28 -34.00 24.68
CA ASN A 206 9.24 -35.09 24.58
C ASN A 206 9.14 -35.99 25.84
N PRO A 207 8.52 -37.19 25.75
CA PRO A 207 8.19 -38.01 26.91
C PRO A 207 9.43 -38.48 27.65
N PHE A 208 10.56 -38.60 26.94
CA PHE A 208 11.85 -38.97 27.49
C PHE A 208 12.36 -37.98 28.56
N ARG A 209 12.00 -36.69 28.48
CA ARG A 209 12.34 -35.72 29.53
C ARG A 209 11.46 -35.81 30.77
N ARG A 210 10.21 -36.30 30.65
CA ARG A 210 9.32 -36.49 31.81
C ARG A 210 9.72 -37.73 32.60
N ASN A 211 10.11 -38.82 31.92
CA ASN A 211 10.50 -40.06 32.59
C ASN A 211 11.84 -39.93 33.34
N ALA A 212 12.80 -39.18 32.80
CA ALA A 212 14.10 -38.96 33.47
C ALA A 212 14.02 -38.21 34.81
N LYS A 213 12.89 -37.59 35.16
CA LYS A 213 12.68 -36.98 36.49
C LYS A 213 11.91 -37.87 37.46
N GLN A 214 11.30 -38.95 36.98
CA GLN A 214 10.50 -39.85 37.82
C GLN A 214 11.38 -40.88 38.55
N ASP A 215 12.56 -41.20 38.00
CA ASP A 215 13.42 -42.27 38.49
C ASP A 215 14.32 -41.88 39.69
N ASP A 216 14.33 -40.61 40.09
CA ASP A 216 15.15 -40.09 41.21
C ASP A 216 14.35 -39.77 42.49
N LEU A 217 13.08 -40.16 42.60
CA LEU A 217 12.42 -40.14 43.92
C LEU A 217 12.87 -41.37 44.72
N PRO A 218 13.68 -41.20 45.79
CA PRO A 218 14.03 -42.31 46.65
C PRO A 218 12.74 -42.88 47.21
N THR A 219 12.51 -44.16 46.93
CA THR A 219 11.52 -44.96 47.62
C THR A 219 11.80 -44.79 49.11
N GLN A 220 10.97 -44.01 49.83
CA GLN A 220 11.12 -43.89 51.27
C GLN A 220 11.01 -45.31 51.85
N PRO A 221 12.09 -45.84 52.45
CA PRO A 221 12.01 -47.12 53.14
C PRO A 221 11.31 -46.85 54.46
N GLY A 222 10.05 -47.27 54.54
CA GLY A 222 9.36 -47.69 55.76
C GLY A 222 9.31 -46.71 56.92
N LEU A 223 8.10 -46.23 57.25
CA LEU A 223 7.70 -46.08 58.64
C LEU A 223 6.17 -46.03 58.75
N GLY A 224 5.62 -47.06 59.40
CA GLY A 224 4.37 -46.95 60.16
C GLY A 224 3.09 -47.37 59.45
N SER A 225 2.78 -48.67 59.52
CA SER A 225 1.39 -49.13 59.56
C SER A 225 0.63 -48.42 60.68
N ILE A 226 -0.26 -47.49 60.35
CA ILE A 226 -1.24 -46.94 61.30
C ILE A 226 -2.45 -47.88 61.28
N PRO A 227 -2.85 -48.46 62.42
CA PRO A 227 -4.00 -49.35 62.49
C PRO A 227 -5.31 -48.60 62.21
N TYR A 228 -6.23 -49.33 61.59
CA TYR A 228 -7.63 -48.99 61.43
C TYR A 228 -8.27 -48.53 62.75
N SER A 229 -8.89 -47.36 62.73
CA SER A 229 -9.93 -46.97 63.68
C SER A 229 -11.27 -46.95 62.95
N PRO A 230 -12.21 -47.86 63.25
CA PRO A 230 -13.58 -47.75 62.77
C PRO A 230 -14.33 -46.86 63.75
N GLN A 231 -14.71 -45.64 63.35
CA GLN A 231 -15.74 -44.92 64.10
C GLN A 231 -16.70 -44.20 63.17
N MET A 232 -17.93 -44.67 63.28
CA MET A 232 -19.12 -44.24 62.57
C MET A 232 -19.42 -42.78 62.90
N ALA A 233 -19.70 -41.98 61.88
CA ALA A 233 -20.52 -40.79 62.01
C ALA A 233 -21.46 -40.73 60.80
N ASN A 234 -22.63 -41.31 60.99
CA ASN A 234 -23.80 -41.12 60.14
C ASN A 234 -24.06 -39.62 59.99
N THR A 235 -23.74 -39.07 58.83
CA THR A 235 -24.44 -37.90 58.30
C THR A 235 -25.40 -38.41 57.24
N PRO A 236 -26.72 -38.10 57.34
CA PRO A 236 -27.66 -38.45 56.29
C PRO A 236 -27.25 -37.68 55.04
N VAL A 237 -26.72 -38.41 54.07
CA VAL A 237 -26.48 -37.92 52.72
C VAL A 237 -27.85 -37.63 52.12
N GLY A 238 -28.25 -36.36 52.16
CA GLY A 238 -29.35 -35.87 51.36
C GLY A 238 -29.02 -36.16 49.90
N PHE A 239 -29.76 -37.09 49.32
CA PHE A 239 -29.68 -37.36 47.89
C PHE A 239 -29.92 -36.04 47.14
N PRO A 240 -29.00 -35.60 46.26
CA PRO A 240 -29.37 -34.59 45.29
C PRO A 240 -30.54 -35.14 44.46
N PRO A 241 -31.55 -34.31 44.14
CA PRO A 241 -32.67 -34.76 43.33
C PRO A 241 -32.17 -35.35 42.00
N PRO A 242 -32.87 -36.36 41.46
CA PRO A 242 -32.50 -36.95 40.19
C PRO A 242 -32.42 -35.85 39.14
N TYR A 243 -31.30 -35.83 38.41
CA TYR A 243 -31.14 -35.01 37.22
C TYR A 243 -32.40 -35.16 36.35
N PRO A 244 -32.96 -34.06 35.80
CA PRO A 244 -34.06 -34.17 34.87
C PRO A 244 -33.66 -35.11 33.72
N PRO A 245 -34.60 -35.94 33.22
CA PRO A 245 -34.32 -36.83 32.10
C PRO A 245 -33.74 -35.97 30.97
N TYR A 246 -32.62 -36.44 30.42
CA TYR A 246 -32.04 -35.87 29.21
C TYR A 246 -33.16 -35.77 28.16
N GLY A 247 -33.71 -34.56 28.03
CA GLY A 247 -34.57 -34.22 26.93
C GLY A 247 -33.79 -34.56 25.68
N GLN A 248 -34.37 -35.43 24.85
CA GLN A 248 -33.83 -35.77 23.55
C GLN A 248 -33.39 -34.48 22.89
N ALA A 249 -32.07 -34.29 22.77
CA ALA A 249 -31.54 -33.22 21.96
C ALA A 249 -32.10 -33.48 20.57
N GLN A 250 -33.07 -32.65 20.15
CA GLN A 250 -33.52 -32.65 18.78
C GLN A 250 -32.25 -32.52 17.92
N PRO A 251 -32.05 -33.43 16.94
CA PRO A 251 -30.93 -33.28 16.03
C PRO A 251 -31.00 -31.87 15.45
N PRO A 252 -29.86 -31.17 15.34
CA PRO A 252 -29.84 -29.84 14.74
C PRO A 252 -30.57 -29.93 13.41
N GLN A 253 -31.67 -29.19 13.28
CA GLN A 253 -32.33 -29.07 12.01
C GLN A 253 -31.28 -28.55 11.05
N HIS A 254 -30.97 -29.35 10.03
CA HIS A 254 -30.14 -28.92 8.93
C HIS A 254 -30.61 -27.53 8.50
N PRO A 255 -29.71 -26.55 8.38
CA PRO A 255 -30.07 -25.31 7.71
C PRO A 255 -30.65 -25.73 6.35
N GLN A 256 -31.90 -25.35 6.13
CA GLN A 256 -32.57 -25.48 4.85
C GLN A 256 -31.56 -25.03 3.79
N PRO A 257 -31.34 -25.82 2.72
CA PRO A 257 -30.53 -25.34 1.61
C PRO A 257 -31.17 -24.03 1.18
N TYR A 258 -30.43 -22.93 1.33
CA TYR A 258 -30.80 -21.67 0.72
C TYR A 258 -31.21 -22.00 -0.70
N GLY A 259 -32.46 -21.66 -1.02
CA GLY A 259 -33.05 -21.89 -2.32
C GLY A 259 -32.01 -21.53 -3.36
N GLN A 260 -31.73 -22.48 -4.23
CA GLN A 260 -30.95 -22.24 -5.43
C GLN A 260 -31.61 -21.05 -6.11
N ALA A 261 -31.03 -19.86 -5.93
CA ALA A 261 -31.24 -18.77 -6.84
C ALA A 261 -30.87 -19.36 -8.19
N GLN A 262 -31.88 -19.55 -9.03
CA GLN A 262 -31.68 -19.95 -10.41
C GLN A 262 -30.58 -19.07 -10.96
N PRO A 263 -29.60 -19.62 -11.71
CA PRO A 263 -28.68 -18.78 -12.43
C PRO A 263 -29.53 -17.88 -13.32
N GLN A 264 -29.65 -16.60 -12.94
CA GLN A 264 -30.04 -15.56 -13.86
C GLN A 264 -29.01 -15.67 -14.98
N TYR A 265 -29.49 -16.17 -16.11
CA TYR A 265 -28.78 -16.21 -17.37
C TYR A 265 -27.98 -14.92 -17.49
N ALA A 266 -26.65 -15.06 -17.48
CA ALA A 266 -25.78 -13.98 -17.89
C ALA A 266 -26.32 -13.48 -19.23
N PRO A 267 -26.53 -12.16 -19.42
CA PRO A 267 -26.78 -11.65 -20.74
C PRO A 267 -25.60 -12.11 -21.60
N THR A 268 -25.90 -12.96 -22.58
CA THR A 268 -25.02 -13.27 -23.69
C THR A 268 -24.45 -11.94 -24.16
N TYR A 269 -23.16 -11.71 -23.87
CA TYR A 269 -22.43 -10.61 -24.44
C TYR A 269 -22.55 -10.80 -25.95
N GLY A 270 -23.37 -9.95 -26.56
CA GLY A 270 -23.46 -9.82 -27.99
C GLY A 270 -22.04 -9.69 -28.50
N GLN A 271 -21.70 -10.52 -29.49
CA GLN A 271 -20.52 -10.33 -30.29
C GLN A 271 -20.39 -8.84 -30.62
N PRO A 272 -19.21 -8.21 -30.40
CA PRO A 272 -18.99 -6.88 -30.93
C PRO A 272 -19.22 -6.96 -32.43
N ALA A 273 -20.23 -6.23 -32.92
CA ALA A 273 -20.44 -6.02 -34.34
C ALA A 273 -19.11 -5.56 -34.92
N THR A 274 -18.59 -6.34 -35.85
CA THR A 274 -17.43 -5.98 -36.65
C THR A 274 -17.67 -4.58 -37.19
N PRO A 275 -16.83 -3.58 -36.87
CA PRO A 275 -16.96 -2.28 -37.51
C PRO A 275 -16.76 -2.50 -39.01
N GLN A 276 -17.85 -2.32 -39.78
CA GLN A 276 -17.76 -2.18 -41.23
C GLN A 276 -16.79 -1.02 -41.49
N GLN A 277 -15.60 -1.37 -41.97
CA GLN A 277 -14.67 -0.40 -42.54
C GLN A 277 -15.42 0.35 -43.63
N PRO A 278 -15.64 1.68 -43.53
CA PRO A 278 -16.00 2.45 -44.69
C PRO A 278 -14.86 2.30 -45.69
N ALA A 279 -15.21 1.85 -46.90
CA ALA A 279 -14.27 1.73 -48.01
C ALA A 279 -13.51 3.05 -48.15
N ALA A 280 -12.22 3.02 -47.81
CA ALA A 280 -11.32 4.13 -48.06
C ALA A 280 -11.22 4.29 -49.58
N SER A 281 -11.94 5.29 -50.09
CA SER A 281 -11.70 5.86 -51.41
C SER A 281 -10.24 6.31 -51.43
N TYR A 282 -9.45 5.67 -52.28
CA TYR A 282 -8.07 6.05 -52.56
C TYR A 282 -8.07 7.41 -53.28
N GLY A 283 -8.25 8.48 -52.50
CA GLY A 283 -7.96 9.84 -52.89
C GLY A 283 -6.44 9.97 -53.06
N GLN A 284 -6.04 10.31 -54.28
CA GLN A 284 -4.67 10.54 -54.71
C GLN A 284 -3.86 11.34 -53.68
N ALA A 285 -2.71 10.79 -53.30
CA ALA A 285 -1.73 11.51 -52.50
C ALA A 285 -1.36 12.82 -53.23
N PRO A 286 -1.42 13.99 -52.57
CA PRO A 286 -0.92 15.23 -53.15
C PRO A 286 0.58 15.08 -53.41
N ARG A 287 0.98 15.39 -54.65
CA ARG A 287 2.38 15.44 -55.09
C ARG A 287 3.19 16.27 -54.08
N PRO A 288 4.38 15.80 -53.66
CA PRO A 288 5.29 16.62 -52.87
C PRO A 288 5.65 17.89 -53.66
N ALA A 289 5.39 19.04 -53.05
CA ALA A 289 5.79 20.33 -53.58
C ALA A 289 7.31 20.37 -53.74
N ALA A 290 7.77 20.91 -54.87
CA ALA A 290 9.17 21.07 -55.18
C ALA A 290 9.91 21.86 -54.07
N PRO A 291 11.17 21.53 -53.77
CA PRO A 291 11.96 22.23 -52.76
C PRO A 291 12.08 23.71 -53.13
N GLN A 292 11.63 24.57 -52.21
CA GLN A 292 11.83 26.02 -52.32
C GLN A 292 13.34 26.33 -52.25
N PRO A 293 13.86 27.23 -53.11
CA PRO A 293 15.24 27.66 -53.05
C PRO A 293 15.53 28.36 -51.72
N ALA A 294 16.67 28.02 -51.13
CA ALA A 294 17.15 28.56 -49.86
C ALA A 294 17.17 30.09 -49.88
N ALA A 295 16.44 30.69 -48.94
CA ALA A 295 16.46 32.13 -48.72
C ALA A 295 17.86 32.58 -48.25
N GLU A 296 18.35 33.61 -48.91
CA GLU A 296 19.61 34.30 -48.68
C GLU A 296 19.70 34.85 -47.24
N PRO A 297 20.86 34.73 -46.56
CA PRO A 297 21.00 35.16 -45.17
C PRO A 297 20.89 36.68 -45.03
N ALA A 298 19.91 37.12 -44.25
CA ALA A 298 19.73 38.52 -43.88
C ALA A 298 20.96 39.05 -43.11
N LYS A 299 21.46 40.21 -43.55
CA LYS A 299 22.58 40.92 -42.92
C LYS A 299 22.20 41.36 -41.49
N PRO A 300 23.14 41.33 -40.53
CA PRO A 300 22.90 41.76 -39.17
C PRO A 300 22.66 43.28 -39.14
N ASN A 301 21.49 43.67 -38.62
CA ASN A 301 21.18 45.07 -38.40
C ASN A 301 22.02 45.56 -37.21
N LYS A 302 22.90 46.52 -37.50
CA LYS A 302 23.73 47.21 -36.54
C LYS A 302 22.84 48.23 -35.83
N THR A 303 23.11 48.45 -34.54
CA THR A 303 22.55 49.50 -33.66
C THR A 303 21.30 49.07 -32.89
N ASP A 304 21.49 48.70 -31.63
CA ASP A 304 20.80 49.35 -30.51
C ASP A 304 21.63 49.17 -29.23
N SER A 305 22.26 50.27 -28.84
CA SER A 305 23.03 50.40 -27.62
C SER A 305 22.07 50.46 -26.43
N ILE A 306 22.04 49.40 -25.64
CA ILE A 306 21.34 49.38 -24.35
C ILE A 306 22.19 50.17 -23.34
N PRO A 307 21.68 51.24 -22.68
CA PRO A 307 22.42 51.94 -21.66
C PRO A 307 22.61 51.06 -20.41
N PRO A 308 23.70 51.27 -19.63
CA PRO A 308 23.97 50.49 -18.44
C PRO A 308 22.89 50.69 -17.38
N VAL A 309 22.42 49.56 -16.83
CA VAL A 309 21.52 49.50 -15.68
C VAL A 309 22.27 50.02 -14.45
N PHE A 310 21.71 51.06 -13.84
CA PHE A 310 22.18 51.65 -12.59
C PHE A 310 21.87 50.68 -11.45
N ASP A 311 22.90 50.26 -10.70
CA ASP A 311 22.78 49.37 -9.54
C ASP A 311 22.84 50.23 -8.25
N PRO A 312 21.72 50.50 -7.57
CA PRO A 312 21.67 51.42 -6.44
C PRO A 312 22.15 50.82 -5.10
N PHE A 313 22.75 49.63 -5.08
CA PHE A 313 23.13 48.94 -3.82
C PHE A 313 24.63 48.76 -3.58
N ALA A 314 25.50 49.45 -4.34
CA ALA A 314 26.95 49.29 -4.20
C ALA A 314 27.57 49.90 -2.91
N ASP A 315 26.84 50.70 -2.13
CA ASP A 315 27.43 51.50 -1.04
C ASP A 315 26.86 51.21 0.37
N GLN A 316 26.69 49.93 0.75
CA GLN A 316 26.46 49.60 2.17
C GLN A 316 27.28 48.39 2.62
N GLN A 317 28.58 48.64 2.90
CA GLN A 317 29.32 47.94 3.95
C GLN A 317 29.58 48.93 5.09
N PRO A 318 29.22 48.55 6.32
CA PRO A 318 30.26 48.32 7.33
C PRO A 318 30.26 46.90 7.89
#